data_AF-A0A1C5PXJ9-F1
#
_entry.id   AF-A0A1C5PXJ9-F1
#
_cell.length_a   1.000
_cell.length_b   1.000
_cell.length_c   1.000
_cell.angle_alpha   90.00
_cell.angle_beta   90.00
_cell.angle_gamma   90.00
#
_symmetry.space_group_name_H-M   'P 1'
#
loop_
_entity.id
_entity.type
_entity.pdbx_description
1 polymer ?
#
loop_
_entity_poly.entity_id
_entity_poly.type
_entity_poly.pdbx_seq_one_letter_code
_entity_poly.pdbx_strand_id
1 'polypeptide(L)'
;MKGNHYSDNRRRRRKPIYVKKRRRRKRTSTVIAVLLICLILIAGAGAVGFFILQEYSKDHIRQYEFASYNKKQYTGELFAEDLCVASEDVSLDGVEADPGFHGEGLFNIADSQIKYGYKLFDKLYPASTTKVMTAYLALKYGNLDDVVTMSATSTNFNWDESTCGLSAGDSLTLYDLICGLLLQSGNDCAAAIAEHISGSQEAFAELMNTEAKQLGATGTHFVNPHGLHDENHYTTTYDLYLMFNEALKDQAFLDIISMNSYTAKVTSADGTSYTPTWQATNYYSAGEATPPDGIHVYGGKTGTTDQAGNCVILYEKNTAGEPYISVIMGASDKPLLYEEMNELLDAGMK
;
A
#
# COMPACT_ATOMS: atom_id res chain seq x y z
N MET A 1 -62.08 63.64 -81.56
CA MET A 1 -63.09 64.63 -81.97
C MET A 1 -63.61 65.35 -80.73
N LYS A 2 -63.51 66.70 -80.68
CA LYS A 2 -64.20 67.72 -79.83
C LYS A 2 -64.17 67.52 -78.29
N GLY A 3 -63.88 68.46 -77.39
CA GLY A 3 -63.59 69.91 -77.40
C GLY A 3 -64.00 70.55 -76.05
N ASN A 4 -63.22 71.51 -75.52
CA ASN A 4 -63.50 72.61 -74.55
C ASN A 4 -64.04 72.33 -73.11
N HIS A 5 -64.01 73.22 -72.10
CA HIS A 5 -63.11 74.27 -71.52
C HIS A 5 -63.89 74.94 -70.32
N TYR A 6 -63.20 75.69 -69.41
CA TYR A 6 -63.67 76.64 -68.34
C TYR A 6 -64.22 76.09 -66.98
N SER A 7 -64.18 76.74 -65.79
CA SER A 7 -63.33 77.76 -65.09
C SER A 7 -63.98 78.18 -63.74
N ASP A 8 -63.21 78.30 -62.65
CA ASP A 8 -63.09 79.45 -61.69
C ASP A 8 -64.18 79.84 -60.61
N ASN A 9 -63.64 80.29 -59.45
CA ASN A 9 -64.09 81.29 -58.43
C ASN A 9 -64.93 80.96 -57.14
N ARG A 10 -64.25 81.14 -55.98
CA ARG A 10 -64.52 82.04 -54.79
C ARG A 10 -65.57 81.75 -53.66
N ARG A 11 -65.01 81.69 -52.42
CA ARG A 11 -65.18 82.59 -51.21
C ARG A 11 -66.01 82.17 -49.95
N ARG A 12 -65.30 82.24 -48.80
CA ARG A 12 -65.60 82.90 -47.46
C ARG A 12 -66.55 82.15 -46.48
N ARG A 13 -66.47 82.21 -45.12
CA ARG A 13 -65.85 83.03 -44.03
C ARG A 13 -66.16 82.28 -42.68
N ARG A 14 -65.42 82.30 -41.55
CA ARG A 14 -65.33 83.31 -40.45
C ARG A 14 -64.39 82.79 -39.31
N LYS A 15 -63.75 83.72 -38.57
CA LYS A 15 -62.96 83.58 -37.29
C LYS A 15 -63.94 83.62 -36.04
N PRO A 16 -63.58 83.67 -34.71
CA PRO A 16 -62.28 84.05 -34.09
C PRO A 16 -61.93 83.69 -32.58
N ILE A 17 -60.80 84.27 -32.07
CA ILE A 17 -60.43 84.79 -30.69
C ILE A 17 -59.96 83.86 -29.52
N TYR A 18 -58.76 84.09 -28.91
CA TYR A 18 -58.49 84.78 -27.58
C TYR A 18 -57.02 84.66 -27.08
N VAL A 19 -56.44 85.74 -26.50
CA VAL A 19 -55.07 85.84 -25.91
C VAL A 19 -55.14 86.44 -24.50
N LYS A 20 -54.48 85.81 -23.49
CA LYS A 20 -53.81 86.40 -22.28
C LYS A 20 -53.52 85.32 -21.21
N LYS A 21 -52.35 84.64 -21.23
CA LYS A 21 -51.92 83.70 -20.16
C LYS A 21 -50.39 83.48 -20.05
N ARG A 22 -49.55 84.38 -20.57
CA ARG A 22 -48.15 84.05 -20.97
C ARG A 22 -47.02 84.37 -19.97
N ARG A 23 -47.22 85.18 -18.92
CA ARG A 23 -46.11 85.61 -18.02
C ARG A 23 -45.87 84.74 -16.77
N ARG A 24 -46.88 84.13 -16.13
CA ARG A 24 -46.69 83.21 -14.98
C ARG A 24 -46.11 81.84 -15.37
N ARG A 25 -46.45 81.36 -16.58
CA ARG A 25 -46.03 80.03 -17.09
C ARG A 25 -44.51 79.85 -17.26
N LYS A 26 -43.75 80.93 -17.53
CA LYS A 26 -42.30 80.84 -17.80
C LYS A 26 -41.46 80.57 -16.53
N ARG A 27 -41.83 81.12 -15.36
CA ARG A 27 -41.09 80.85 -14.11
C ARG A 27 -41.33 79.43 -13.60
N THR A 28 -42.57 78.95 -13.68
CA THR A 28 -42.91 77.57 -13.28
C THR A 28 -42.27 76.52 -14.19
N SER A 29 -42.15 76.76 -15.50
CA SER A 29 -41.48 75.81 -16.40
C SER A 29 -39.98 75.67 -16.14
N THR A 30 -39.30 76.75 -15.76
CA THR A 30 -37.86 76.71 -15.44
C THR A 30 -37.60 75.97 -14.13
N VAL A 31 -38.45 76.17 -13.11
CA VAL A 31 -38.33 75.43 -11.83
C VAL A 31 -38.59 73.94 -12.03
N ILE A 32 -39.59 73.57 -12.84
CA ILE A 32 -39.86 72.16 -13.16
C ILE A 32 -38.69 71.53 -13.95
N ALA A 33 -38.10 72.26 -14.89
CA ALA A 33 -36.94 71.77 -15.66
C ALA A 33 -35.71 71.54 -14.75
N VAL A 34 -35.44 72.45 -13.80
CA VAL A 34 -34.34 72.28 -12.84
C VAL A 34 -34.58 71.08 -11.93
N LEU A 35 -35.81 70.90 -11.43
CA LEU A 35 -36.16 69.75 -10.60
C LEU A 35 -36.03 68.42 -11.35
N LEU A 36 -36.40 68.37 -12.64
CA LEU A 36 -36.21 67.19 -13.48
C LEU A 36 -34.72 66.88 -13.71
N ILE A 37 -33.89 67.89 -13.94
CA ILE A 37 -32.44 67.70 -14.08
C ILE A 37 -31.83 67.19 -12.77
N CYS A 38 -32.22 67.75 -11.62
CA CYS A 38 -31.78 67.26 -10.32
C CYS A 38 -32.20 65.80 -10.08
N LEU A 39 -33.43 65.42 -10.45
CA LEU A 39 -33.90 64.03 -10.35
C LEU A 39 -33.08 63.06 -11.21
N ILE A 40 -32.75 63.45 -12.44
CA ILE A 40 -31.92 62.64 -13.34
C ILE A 40 -30.50 62.49 -12.77
N LEU A 41 -29.91 63.56 -12.23
CA LEU A 41 -28.58 63.50 -11.62
C LEU A 41 -28.55 62.62 -10.37
N ILE A 42 -29.58 62.70 -9.51
CA ILE A 42 -29.71 61.85 -8.31
C ILE A 42 -29.88 60.38 -8.71
N ALA A 43 -30.73 60.10 -9.70
CA ALA A 43 -30.92 58.74 -10.21
C ALA A 43 -29.64 58.17 -10.85
N GLY A 44 -28.90 59.00 -11.60
CA GLY A 44 -27.62 58.62 -12.18
C GLY A 44 -26.55 58.32 -11.12
N ALA A 45 -26.43 59.18 -10.10
CA ALA A 45 -25.52 58.96 -8.98
C ALA A 45 -25.88 57.71 -8.17
N GLY A 46 -27.18 57.45 -7.97
CA GLY A 46 -27.68 56.24 -7.32
C GLY A 46 -27.36 54.97 -8.11
N ALA A 47 -27.50 54.99 -9.44
CA ALA A 47 -27.14 53.86 -10.29
C ALA A 47 -25.63 53.57 -10.27
N VAL A 48 -24.79 54.61 -10.37
CA VAL A 48 -23.33 54.45 -10.27
C VAL A 48 -22.93 53.93 -8.89
N GLY A 49 -23.51 54.47 -7.82
CA GLY A 49 -23.31 53.97 -6.46
C GLY A 49 -23.72 52.51 -6.29
N PHE A 50 -24.83 52.10 -6.89
CA PHE A 50 -25.30 50.71 -6.89
C PHE A 50 -24.32 49.77 -7.62
N PHE A 51 -23.81 50.16 -8.80
CA PHE A 51 -22.82 49.36 -9.52
C PHE A 51 -21.49 49.25 -8.76
N ILE A 52 -21.01 50.35 -8.16
CA ILE A 52 -19.79 50.33 -7.33
C ILE A 52 -19.99 49.45 -6.09
N LEU A 53 -21.13 49.55 -5.42
CA LEU A 53 -21.45 48.71 -4.26
C LEU A 53 -21.61 47.24 -4.64
N GLN A 54 -22.18 46.94 -5.80
CA GLN A 54 -22.29 45.58 -6.32
C GLN A 54 -20.93 44.99 -6.72
N GLU A 55 -20.00 45.81 -7.21
CA GLU A 55 -18.60 45.42 -7.44
C GLU A 55 -17.88 45.14 -6.11
N TYR A 56 -18.08 46.00 -5.10
CA TYR A 56 -17.51 45.83 -3.75
C TYR A 56 -18.14 44.70 -2.95
N SER A 57 -19.40 44.34 -3.21
CA SER A 57 -20.10 43.24 -2.54
C SER A 57 -19.80 41.87 -3.17
N LYS A 58 -18.99 41.80 -4.23
CA LYS A 58 -18.47 40.52 -4.71
C LYS A 58 -17.48 40.01 -3.66
N ASP A 59 -17.85 38.89 -3.08
CA ASP A 59 -17.16 38.22 -1.99
C ASP A 59 -15.84 37.60 -2.50
N HIS A 60 -14.88 38.46 -2.86
CA HIS A 60 -13.61 38.08 -3.47
C HIS A 60 -12.79 37.17 -2.54
N ILE A 61 -12.96 37.32 -1.23
CA ILE A 61 -12.36 36.45 -0.21
C ILE A 61 -12.96 35.05 -0.32
N ARG A 62 -14.29 34.92 -0.43
CA ARG A 62 -14.97 33.63 -0.55
C ARG A 62 -14.67 32.92 -1.86
N GLN A 63 -14.51 33.67 -2.96
CA GLN A 63 -14.09 33.11 -4.25
C GLN A 63 -12.61 32.69 -4.24
N TYR A 64 -11.74 33.47 -3.57
CA TYR A 64 -10.34 33.12 -3.36
C TYR A 64 -10.20 31.90 -2.46
N GLU A 65 -10.97 31.81 -1.36
CA GLU A 65 -11.04 30.64 -0.48
C GLU A 65 -11.58 29.42 -1.24
N PHE A 66 -12.65 29.55 -2.03
CA PHE A 66 -13.18 28.42 -2.81
C PHE A 66 -12.20 27.94 -3.89
N ALA A 67 -11.45 28.86 -4.50
CA ALA A 67 -10.43 28.53 -5.52
C ALA A 67 -9.11 28.01 -4.91
N SER A 68 -8.76 28.44 -3.70
CA SER A 68 -7.45 28.16 -3.09
C SER A 68 -7.50 27.07 -2.01
N TYR A 69 -8.65 26.84 -1.38
CA TYR A 69 -8.75 25.98 -0.18
C TYR A 69 -9.23 24.55 -0.45
N ASN A 70 -9.61 24.19 -1.68
CA ASN A 70 -10.24 22.88 -1.93
C ASN A 70 -9.71 22.07 -3.12
N LYS A 71 -8.42 22.18 -3.49
CA LYS A 71 -7.88 21.30 -4.54
C LYS A 71 -6.49 20.71 -4.36
N LYS A 72 -5.77 21.01 -3.28
CA LYS A 72 -4.47 20.37 -2.95
C LYS A 72 -4.18 20.29 -1.45
N GLN A 73 -5.20 20.12 -0.61
CA GLN A 73 -4.96 19.76 0.80
C GLN A 73 -4.87 18.23 0.90
N TYR A 74 -3.64 17.72 0.99
CA TYR A 74 -3.27 16.34 1.33
C TYR A 74 -4.10 15.22 0.66
N THR A 75 -3.71 14.82 -0.54
CA THR A 75 -3.86 13.41 -0.94
C THR A 75 -2.70 12.65 -0.32
N GLY A 76 -2.76 12.43 1.00
CA GLY A 76 -1.88 11.45 1.63
C GLY A 76 -2.47 10.08 1.37
N GLU A 77 -1.64 9.12 0.97
CA GLU A 77 -2.03 7.71 0.97
C GLU A 77 -2.34 7.29 2.40
N LEU A 78 -3.43 6.56 2.60
CA LEU A 78 -3.74 6.00 3.91
C LEU A 78 -2.77 4.86 4.18
N PHE A 79 -2.34 4.71 5.44
CA PHE A 79 -1.37 3.67 5.83
C PHE A 79 -1.74 2.26 5.34
N ALA A 80 -3.04 1.94 5.33
CA ALA A 80 -3.57 0.63 4.96
C ALA A 80 -4.32 0.63 3.62
N GLU A 81 -4.10 1.63 2.74
CA GLU A 81 -4.81 1.75 1.46
C GLU A 81 -4.62 0.51 0.57
N ASP A 82 -3.43 -0.08 0.59
CA ASP A 82 -3.06 -1.24 -0.22
C ASP A 82 -2.92 -2.55 0.60
N LEU A 83 -3.38 -2.55 1.86
CA LEU A 83 -3.30 -3.73 2.73
C LEU A 83 -4.62 -4.49 2.76
N CYS A 84 -4.56 -5.82 2.79
CA CYS A 84 -5.71 -6.65 3.07
C CYS A 84 -6.08 -6.50 4.54
N VAL A 85 -7.20 -5.87 4.90
CA VAL A 85 -7.56 -5.61 6.31
C VAL A 85 -8.87 -6.32 6.69
N ALA A 86 -8.89 -6.99 7.84
CA ALA A 86 -10.12 -7.43 8.51
C ALA A 86 -10.05 -7.13 10.01
N SER A 87 -11.21 -7.04 10.66
CA SER A 87 -11.33 -6.88 12.12
C SER A 87 -11.69 -8.18 12.83
N GLU A 88 -12.11 -9.20 12.08
CA GLU A 88 -12.60 -10.49 12.55
C GLU A 88 -12.10 -11.59 11.60
N ASP A 89 -12.27 -12.84 12.01
CA ASP A 89 -12.04 -14.00 11.14
C ASP A 89 -12.92 -13.92 9.89
N VAL A 90 -12.40 -14.42 8.77
CA VAL A 90 -13.06 -14.40 7.45
C VAL A 90 -13.27 -15.84 7.00
N SER A 91 -14.52 -16.28 6.96
CA SER A 91 -14.88 -17.61 6.48
C SER A 91 -14.79 -17.71 4.96
N LEU A 92 -14.47 -18.90 4.46
CA LEU A 92 -14.42 -19.23 3.04
C LEU A 92 -15.25 -20.50 2.80
N ASP A 93 -16.19 -20.44 1.87
CA ASP A 93 -17.03 -21.59 1.55
C ASP A 93 -16.18 -22.79 1.11
N GLY A 94 -16.35 -23.92 1.80
CA GLY A 94 -15.58 -25.14 1.51
C GLY A 94 -14.29 -25.30 2.32
N VAL A 95 -13.93 -24.30 3.13
CA VAL A 95 -12.83 -24.38 4.12
C VAL A 95 -13.44 -24.28 5.53
N GLU A 96 -13.19 -25.28 6.36
CA GLU A 96 -13.66 -25.32 7.74
C GLU A 96 -12.48 -25.05 8.68
N ALA A 97 -12.67 -24.16 9.65
CA ALA A 97 -11.63 -23.87 10.63
C ALA A 97 -11.29 -25.12 11.46
N ASP A 98 -10.06 -25.63 11.34
CA ASP A 98 -9.57 -26.74 12.15
C ASP A 98 -8.86 -26.21 13.42
N PRO A 99 -9.35 -26.57 14.63
CA PRO A 99 -8.68 -26.25 15.89
C PRO A 99 -7.23 -26.76 16.01
N GLY A 100 -6.84 -27.72 15.18
CA GLY A 100 -5.47 -28.24 15.07
C GLY A 100 -4.45 -27.23 14.55
N PHE A 101 -4.89 -26.17 13.87
CA PHE A 101 -4.01 -25.08 13.43
C PHE A 101 -4.04 -23.90 14.39
N HIS A 102 -2.89 -23.23 14.46
CA HIS A 102 -2.68 -22.07 15.30
C HIS A 102 -3.17 -20.78 14.62
N GLY A 103 -3.09 -20.69 13.29
CA GLY A 103 -3.67 -19.60 12.53
C GLY A 103 -3.42 -19.73 11.02
N GLU A 104 -4.32 -19.16 10.23
CA GLU A 104 -4.36 -19.34 8.77
C GLU A 104 -4.84 -18.06 8.09
N GLY A 105 -4.37 -17.82 6.86
CA GLY A 105 -4.83 -16.68 6.07
C GLY A 105 -4.57 -16.83 4.59
N LEU A 106 -5.50 -16.32 3.78
CA LEU A 106 -5.36 -16.17 2.34
C LEU A 106 -5.69 -14.73 1.95
N PHE A 107 -4.72 -14.04 1.37
CA PHE A 107 -4.74 -12.62 1.09
C PHE A 107 -4.65 -12.39 -0.41
N ASN A 108 -5.68 -11.84 -1.04
CA ASN A 108 -5.61 -11.37 -2.42
C ASN A 108 -5.04 -9.95 -2.43
N ILE A 109 -3.82 -9.80 -2.92
CA ILE A 109 -3.12 -8.51 -2.92
C ILE A 109 -3.64 -7.62 -4.06
N ALA A 110 -4.22 -8.20 -5.13
CA ALA A 110 -4.70 -7.45 -6.28
C ALA A 110 -5.87 -6.52 -5.94
N ASP A 111 -6.75 -6.94 -5.03
CA ASP A 111 -7.95 -6.20 -4.60
C ASP A 111 -7.92 -5.85 -3.11
N SER A 112 -6.79 -6.08 -2.43
CA SER A 112 -6.58 -5.85 -1.00
C SER A 112 -7.67 -6.52 -0.13
N GLN A 113 -8.05 -7.75 -0.47
CA GLN A 113 -9.04 -8.53 0.30
C GLN A 113 -8.40 -9.71 1.03
N ILE A 114 -8.88 -9.96 2.25
CA ILE A 114 -8.68 -11.24 2.93
C ILE A 114 -9.77 -12.18 2.42
N LYS A 115 -9.39 -13.28 1.76
CA LYS A 115 -10.32 -14.30 1.25
C LYS A 115 -10.65 -15.34 2.32
N TYR A 116 -9.70 -15.62 3.20
CA TYR A 116 -9.88 -16.47 4.36
C TYR A 116 -8.97 -15.98 5.49
N GLY A 117 -9.44 -16.09 6.73
CA GLY A 117 -8.68 -15.72 7.92
C GLY A 117 -9.20 -16.43 9.15
N TYR A 118 -8.32 -17.14 9.84
CA TYR A 118 -8.62 -17.83 11.08
C TYR A 118 -7.53 -17.55 12.11
N LYS A 119 -7.92 -16.99 13.27
CA LYS A 119 -7.00 -16.58 14.35
C LYS A 119 -5.88 -15.66 13.85
N LEU A 120 -6.20 -14.75 12.94
CA LEU A 120 -5.21 -13.90 12.26
C LEU A 120 -4.34 -13.08 13.22
N PHE A 121 -4.88 -12.73 14.39
CA PHE A 121 -4.26 -11.85 15.37
C PHE A 121 -3.80 -12.55 16.65
N ASP A 122 -3.95 -13.88 16.73
CA ASP A 122 -3.48 -14.63 17.89
C ASP A 122 -1.95 -14.62 17.95
N LYS A 123 -1.41 -14.58 19.17
CA LYS A 123 0.04 -14.61 19.39
C LYS A 123 0.55 -16.04 19.16
N LEU A 124 1.46 -16.19 18.19
CA LEU A 124 2.05 -17.47 17.79
C LEU A 124 3.59 -17.39 17.79
N TYR A 125 4.25 -18.55 17.83
CA TYR A 125 5.69 -18.63 17.61
C TYR A 125 5.98 -18.74 16.10
N PRO A 126 6.86 -17.89 15.53
CA PRO A 126 7.09 -17.85 14.09
C PRO A 126 7.94 -19.02 13.57
N ALA A 127 8.76 -19.65 14.42
CA ALA A 127 9.87 -20.48 13.96
C ALA A 127 10.68 -19.76 12.86
N SER A 128 11.20 -20.48 11.87
CA SER A 128 12.02 -19.88 10.80
C SER A 128 11.26 -18.94 9.83
N THR A 129 9.94 -18.74 9.96
CA THR A 129 9.27 -17.67 9.19
C THR A 129 9.76 -16.28 9.61
N THR A 130 10.37 -16.14 10.80
CA THR A 130 11.17 -14.97 11.23
C THR A 130 12.16 -14.48 10.17
N LYS A 131 12.73 -15.40 9.39
CA LYS A 131 13.73 -15.08 8.37
C LYS A 131 13.18 -14.22 7.22
N VAL A 132 11.86 -14.09 7.10
CA VAL A 132 11.22 -13.10 6.19
C VAL A 132 11.63 -11.68 6.58
N MET A 133 11.51 -11.32 7.87
CA MET A 133 11.95 -10.00 8.36
C MET A 133 13.47 -9.83 8.21
N THR A 134 14.26 -10.87 8.49
CA THR A 134 15.72 -10.83 8.30
C THR A 134 16.11 -10.55 6.85
N ALA A 135 15.46 -11.23 5.89
CA ALA A 135 15.68 -11.01 4.46
C ALA A 135 15.26 -9.59 4.02
N TYR A 136 14.07 -9.14 4.45
CA TYR A 136 13.58 -7.79 4.16
C TYR A 136 14.59 -6.72 4.62
N LEU A 137 15.12 -6.83 5.84
CA LEU A 137 16.11 -5.87 6.33
C LEU A 137 17.45 -5.96 5.61
N ALA A 138 17.90 -7.18 5.27
CA ALA A 138 19.13 -7.38 4.50
C ALA A 138 19.04 -6.70 3.13
N LEU A 139 17.89 -6.81 2.46
CA LEU A 139 17.62 -6.16 1.17
C LEU A 139 17.48 -4.63 1.31
N LYS A 140 16.82 -4.17 2.37
CA LYS A 140 16.58 -2.74 2.61
C LYS A 140 17.84 -1.97 3.01
N TYR A 141 18.70 -2.57 3.82
CA TYR A 141 19.83 -1.88 4.47
C TYR A 141 21.21 -2.35 3.99
N GLY A 142 21.29 -3.53 3.37
CA GLY A 142 22.54 -4.10 2.92
C GLY A 142 22.87 -3.77 1.48
N ASN A 143 24.09 -4.11 1.09
CA ASN A 143 24.52 -4.15 -0.30
C ASN A 143 24.78 -5.61 -0.67
N LEU A 144 24.07 -6.10 -1.69
CA LEU A 144 24.08 -7.51 -2.09
C LEU A 144 25.47 -8.04 -2.48
N ASP A 145 26.34 -7.16 -2.96
CA ASP A 145 27.71 -7.47 -3.38
C ASP A 145 28.72 -7.48 -2.23
N ASP A 146 28.32 -7.08 -1.00
CA ASP A 146 29.21 -7.08 0.14
C ASP A 146 29.67 -8.50 0.46
N VAL A 147 30.99 -8.67 0.63
CA VAL A 147 31.56 -9.92 1.11
C VAL A 147 31.47 -9.94 2.63
N VAL A 148 30.72 -10.90 3.16
CA VAL A 148 30.51 -11.11 4.58
C VAL A 148 31.36 -12.29 5.03
N THR A 149 32.15 -12.09 6.08
CA THR A 149 32.93 -13.15 6.73
C THR A 149 32.17 -13.69 7.93
N MET A 150 31.95 -15.00 7.96
CA MET A 150 31.30 -15.72 9.05
C MET A 150 32.12 -15.58 10.33
N SER A 151 31.51 -15.07 11.40
CA SER A 151 32.10 -15.02 12.73
C SER A 151 31.92 -16.36 13.47
N ALA A 152 32.66 -16.56 14.56
CA ALA A 152 32.46 -17.72 15.44
C ALA A 152 31.06 -17.73 16.08
N THR A 153 30.47 -16.57 16.35
CA THR A 153 29.10 -16.46 16.91
C THR A 153 28.04 -16.78 15.86
N SER A 154 28.28 -16.38 14.60
CA SER A 154 27.37 -16.67 13.49
C SER A 154 27.32 -18.13 13.07
N THR A 155 28.23 -18.99 13.57
CA THR A 155 28.24 -20.43 13.25
C THR A 155 28.05 -21.30 14.49
N ASN A 156 27.64 -20.73 15.62
CA ASN A 156 27.49 -21.43 16.88
C ASN A 156 26.06 -21.95 17.08
N PHE A 157 25.72 -23.00 16.35
CA PHE A 157 24.41 -23.65 16.39
C PHE A 157 24.55 -25.14 16.76
N ASN A 158 23.51 -25.71 17.37
CA ASN A 158 23.48 -27.12 17.70
C ASN A 158 23.37 -27.99 16.44
N TRP A 159 23.75 -29.27 16.56
CA TRP A 159 23.80 -30.19 15.42
C TRP A 159 22.43 -30.50 14.79
N ASP A 160 21.35 -30.27 15.52
CA ASP A 160 19.96 -30.46 15.13
C ASP A 160 19.28 -29.16 14.63
N GLU A 161 20.00 -28.03 14.65
CA GLU A 161 19.51 -26.75 14.15
C GLU A 161 19.84 -26.58 12.65
N SER A 162 18.92 -25.96 11.91
CA SER A 162 19.08 -25.77 10.47
C SER A 162 20.19 -24.75 10.16
N THR A 163 21.22 -25.18 9.44
CA THR A 163 22.33 -24.35 8.98
C THR A 163 22.62 -24.60 7.50
N CYS A 164 23.35 -23.69 6.87
CA CYS A 164 23.92 -23.85 5.53
C CYS A 164 25.26 -24.62 5.55
N GLY A 165 25.73 -25.04 6.73
CA GLY A 165 26.99 -25.75 6.92
C GLY A 165 28.23 -24.85 6.82
N LEU A 166 28.06 -23.54 7.03
CA LEU A 166 29.16 -22.58 6.96
C LEU A 166 30.03 -22.65 8.21
N SER A 167 31.31 -22.35 8.05
CA SER A 167 32.30 -22.36 9.13
C SER A 167 32.83 -20.96 9.44
N ALA A 168 33.25 -20.73 10.68
CA ALA A 168 33.88 -19.45 11.05
C ALA A 168 35.09 -19.14 10.15
N GLY A 169 35.12 -17.93 9.62
CA GLY A 169 36.12 -17.45 8.65
C GLY A 169 35.76 -17.72 7.18
N ASP A 170 34.73 -18.52 6.88
CA ASP A 170 34.18 -18.58 5.53
C ASP A 170 33.68 -17.19 5.10
N SER A 171 33.80 -16.88 3.82
CA SER A 171 33.35 -15.61 3.25
C SER A 171 32.57 -15.81 1.95
N LEU A 172 31.46 -15.11 1.82
CA LEU A 172 30.51 -15.18 0.71
C LEU A 172 29.74 -13.86 0.60
N THR A 173 29.02 -13.64 -0.50
CA THR A 173 28.28 -12.38 -0.69
C THR A 173 27.05 -12.31 0.21
N LEU A 174 26.58 -11.10 0.52
CA LEU A 174 25.31 -10.91 1.21
C LEU A 174 24.15 -11.54 0.42
N TYR A 175 24.19 -11.47 -0.92
CA TYR A 175 23.23 -12.17 -1.78
C TYR A 175 23.25 -13.69 -1.55
N ASP A 176 24.43 -14.31 -1.51
CA ASP A 176 24.55 -15.74 -1.19
C ASP A 176 23.94 -16.04 0.19
N LEU A 177 24.24 -15.22 1.21
CA LEU A 177 23.65 -15.42 2.55
C LEU A 177 22.13 -15.36 2.53
N ILE A 178 21.52 -14.42 1.80
CA ILE A 178 20.05 -14.31 1.68
C ILE A 178 19.47 -15.54 0.96
N CYS A 179 20.15 -16.06 -0.07
CA CYS A 179 19.76 -17.32 -0.72
C CYS A 179 19.77 -18.50 0.28
N GLY A 180 20.83 -18.66 1.07
CA GLY A 180 20.91 -19.70 2.09
C GLY A 180 19.88 -19.53 3.21
N LEU A 181 19.61 -18.29 3.60
CA LEU A 181 18.61 -17.91 4.58
C LEU A 181 17.19 -18.34 4.15
N LEU A 182 16.81 -18.05 2.91
CA LEU A 182 15.44 -18.28 2.43
C LEU A 182 15.22 -19.72 1.95
N LEU A 183 16.19 -20.31 1.24
CA LEU A 183 16.03 -21.65 0.66
C LEU A 183 16.28 -22.75 1.69
N GLN A 184 17.50 -22.81 2.24
CA GLN A 184 17.93 -23.83 3.19
C GLN A 184 17.48 -23.54 4.62
N SER A 185 16.98 -22.34 4.89
CA SER A 185 16.61 -21.89 6.24
C SER A 185 17.79 -21.77 7.21
N GLY A 186 18.99 -21.47 6.69
CA GLY A 186 20.22 -21.43 7.48
C GLY A 186 20.20 -20.39 8.61
N ASN A 187 20.34 -20.86 9.86
CA ASN A 187 20.48 -20.01 11.04
C ASN A 187 21.82 -19.27 11.05
N ASP A 188 22.86 -19.91 10.51
CA ASP A 188 24.18 -19.33 10.29
C ASP A 188 24.12 -18.12 9.36
N CYS A 189 23.40 -18.23 8.25
CA CYS A 189 23.16 -17.09 7.37
C CYS A 189 22.43 -15.94 8.10
N ALA A 190 21.39 -16.25 8.88
CA ALA A 190 20.62 -15.24 9.61
C ALA A 190 21.48 -14.47 10.62
N ALA A 191 22.33 -15.18 11.38
CA ALA A 191 23.22 -14.57 12.34
C ALA A 191 24.30 -13.72 11.66
N ALA A 192 24.90 -14.21 10.57
CA ALA A 192 25.91 -13.45 9.82
C ALA A 192 25.32 -12.19 9.17
N ILE A 193 24.11 -12.28 8.60
CA ILE A 193 23.37 -11.12 8.07
C ILE A 193 23.14 -10.09 9.18
N ALA A 194 22.67 -10.54 10.34
CA ALA A 194 22.38 -9.66 11.47
C ALA A 194 23.63 -8.92 11.97
N GLU A 195 24.74 -9.65 12.12
CA GLU A 195 26.04 -9.07 12.49
C GLU A 195 26.58 -8.11 11.44
N HIS A 196 26.44 -8.42 10.14
CA HIS A 196 26.86 -7.53 9.05
C HIS A 196 26.08 -6.21 9.02
N ILE A 197 24.76 -6.28 9.17
CA ILE A 197 23.87 -5.12 9.03
C ILE A 197 23.88 -4.23 10.28
N SER A 198 23.85 -4.83 11.48
CA SER A 198 23.67 -4.09 12.73
C SER A 198 24.83 -4.22 13.70
N GLY A 199 25.90 -4.94 13.35
CA GLY A 199 27.08 -5.17 14.20
C GLY A 199 26.89 -6.26 15.26
N SER A 200 25.65 -6.62 15.62
CA SER A 200 25.34 -7.76 16.49
C SER A 200 23.92 -8.28 16.24
N GLN A 201 23.64 -9.51 16.68
CA GLN A 201 22.32 -10.11 16.55
C GLN A 201 21.26 -9.39 17.43
N GLU A 202 21.65 -8.90 18.59
CA GLU A 202 20.79 -8.14 19.49
C GLU A 202 20.39 -6.79 18.89
N ALA A 203 21.37 -6.04 18.36
CA ALA A 203 21.12 -4.77 17.68
C ALA A 203 20.26 -4.97 16.42
N PHE A 204 20.42 -6.11 15.73
CA PHE A 204 19.56 -6.47 14.62
C PHE A 204 18.13 -6.79 15.08
N ALA A 205 17.95 -7.51 16.19
CA ALA A 205 16.62 -7.76 16.75
C ALA A 205 15.90 -6.46 17.14
N GLU A 206 16.61 -5.46 17.67
CA GLU A 206 16.06 -4.11 17.91
C GLU A 206 15.60 -3.43 16.61
N LEU A 207 16.38 -3.56 15.53
CA LEU A 207 16.02 -3.07 14.20
C LEU A 207 14.78 -3.80 13.65
N MET A 208 14.72 -5.14 13.75
CA MET A 208 13.57 -5.96 13.37
C MET A 208 12.29 -5.49 14.06
N ASN A 209 12.35 -5.23 15.38
CA ASN A 209 11.19 -4.74 16.14
C ASN A 209 10.79 -3.32 15.75
N THR A 210 11.76 -2.46 15.42
CA THR A 210 11.49 -1.10 14.95
C THR A 210 10.78 -1.12 13.60
N GLU A 211 11.22 -2.00 12.71
CA GLU A 211 10.68 -2.16 11.36
C GLU A 211 9.32 -2.86 11.37
N ALA A 212 9.13 -3.90 12.18
CA ALA A 212 7.82 -4.51 12.39
C ALA A 212 6.76 -3.46 12.78
N LYS A 213 7.07 -2.56 13.71
CA LYS A 213 6.16 -1.47 14.11
C LYS A 213 5.87 -0.50 12.96
N GLN A 214 6.87 -0.18 12.13
CA GLN A 214 6.68 0.69 10.96
C GLN A 214 5.77 0.06 9.91
N LEU A 215 5.81 -1.27 9.77
CA LEU A 215 4.93 -2.04 8.88
C LEU A 215 3.55 -2.31 9.48
N GLY A 216 3.29 -1.89 10.73
CA GLY A 216 2.02 -2.14 11.42
C GLY A 216 1.92 -3.52 12.07
N ALA A 217 2.97 -4.34 12.00
CA ALA A 217 3.10 -5.64 12.65
C ALA A 217 3.31 -5.47 14.18
N THR A 218 2.25 -5.01 14.85
CA THR A 218 2.28 -4.62 16.28
C THR A 218 2.04 -5.76 17.24
N GLY A 219 1.59 -6.92 16.75
CA GLY A 219 1.47 -8.18 17.51
C GLY A 219 2.78 -8.97 17.54
N THR A 220 3.87 -8.43 17.01
CA THR A 220 5.16 -9.10 16.82
C THR A 220 6.24 -8.58 17.76
N HIS A 221 7.10 -9.50 18.22
CA HIS A 221 8.34 -9.17 18.91
C HIS A 221 9.44 -10.18 18.54
N PHE A 222 10.57 -9.67 18.07
CA PHE A 222 11.75 -10.44 17.72
C PHE A 222 12.82 -10.35 18.81
N VAL A 223 13.57 -11.43 18.98
CA VAL A 223 14.72 -11.52 19.90
C VAL A 223 15.98 -12.06 19.23
N ASN A 224 15.82 -12.65 18.04
CA ASN A 224 16.89 -13.26 17.26
C ASN A 224 16.50 -13.22 15.76
N PRO A 225 17.47 -13.35 14.83
CA PRO A 225 17.20 -13.22 13.39
C PRO A 225 16.75 -14.52 12.71
N HIS A 226 16.80 -15.65 13.40
CA HIS A 226 16.61 -16.98 12.80
C HIS A 226 15.28 -17.65 13.17
N GLY A 227 14.65 -17.27 14.28
CA GLY A 227 13.41 -17.86 14.76
C GLY A 227 13.58 -19.11 15.63
N LEU A 228 14.74 -19.28 16.28
CA LEU A 228 14.83 -20.28 17.34
C LEU A 228 13.97 -19.82 18.52
N HIS A 229 13.42 -20.78 19.24
CA HIS A 229 12.38 -20.52 20.23
C HIS A 229 12.89 -19.67 21.41
N ASP A 230 12.08 -18.68 21.77
CA ASP A 230 12.13 -17.90 23.00
C ASP A 230 10.69 -17.43 23.29
N GLU A 231 10.28 -17.39 24.55
CA GLU A 231 8.90 -17.01 24.94
C GLU A 231 8.55 -15.57 24.51
N ASN A 232 9.55 -14.70 24.41
CA ASN A 232 9.38 -13.33 23.92
C ASN A 232 9.54 -13.23 22.40
N HIS A 233 9.76 -14.33 21.68
CA HIS A 233 9.87 -14.33 20.23
C HIS A 233 8.58 -14.78 19.57
N TYR A 234 7.72 -13.82 19.19
CA TYR A 234 6.37 -14.12 18.73
C TYR A 234 5.92 -13.21 17.58
N THR A 235 4.92 -13.65 16.85
CA THR A 235 4.27 -12.94 15.74
C THR A 235 2.76 -13.22 15.77
N THR A 236 2.02 -12.70 14.80
CA THR A 236 0.70 -13.17 14.40
C THR A 236 0.73 -13.62 12.94
N THR A 237 -0.30 -14.35 12.48
CA THR A 237 -0.48 -14.69 11.06
C THR A 237 -0.58 -13.44 10.20
N TYR A 238 -1.33 -12.44 10.66
CA TYR A 238 -1.49 -11.17 9.97
C TYR A 238 -0.20 -10.37 9.88
N ASP A 239 0.55 -10.29 10.97
CA ASP A 239 1.82 -9.59 11.00
C ASP A 239 2.84 -10.23 10.05
N LEU A 240 2.82 -11.56 9.93
CA LEU A 240 3.67 -12.26 8.97
C LEU A 240 3.29 -11.92 7.52
N TYR A 241 2.00 -11.81 7.21
CA TYR A 241 1.52 -11.28 5.93
C TYR A 241 2.06 -9.87 5.67
N LEU A 242 1.98 -8.94 6.64
CA LEU A 242 2.46 -7.57 6.47
C LEU A 242 3.95 -7.53 6.10
N MET A 243 4.78 -8.30 6.83
CA MET A 243 6.22 -8.35 6.61
C MET A 243 6.57 -8.97 5.24
N PHE A 244 5.87 -10.03 4.85
CA PHE A 244 6.11 -10.73 3.59
C PHE A 244 5.60 -9.92 2.38
N ASN A 245 4.44 -9.28 2.50
CA ASN A 245 3.90 -8.37 1.49
C ASN A 245 4.86 -7.20 1.22
N GLU A 246 5.49 -6.65 2.27
CA GLU A 246 6.52 -5.63 2.08
C GLU A 246 7.77 -6.20 1.40
N ALA A 247 8.24 -7.38 1.82
CA ALA A 247 9.42 -8.03 1.23
C ALA A 247 9.24 -8.32 -0.27
N LEU A 248 8.03 -8.71 -0.70
CA LEU A 248 7.69 -8.99 -2.10
C LEU A 248 7.80 -7.76 -3.02
N LYS A 249 7.86 -6.54 -2.49
CA LYS A 249 8.09 -5.33 -3.29
C LYS A 249 9.51 -5.26 -3.83
N ASP A 250 10.46 -6.00 -3.24
CA ASP A 250 11.81 -6.15 -3.76
C ASP A 250 11.90 -7.35 -4.73
N GLN A 251 12.32 -7.09 -5.97
CA GLN A 251 12.42 -8.12 -7.00
C GLN A 251 13.43 -9.22 -6.63
N ALA A 252 14.52 -8.89 -5.92
CA ALA A 252 15.49 -9.89 -5.51
C ALA A 252 14.90 -10.87 -4.50
N PHE A 253 14.01 -10.41 -3.60
CA PHE A 253 13.28 -11.31 -2.70
C PHE A 253 12.45 -12.32 -3.49
N LEU A 254 11.65 -11.81 -4.45
CA LEU A 254 10.79 -12.64 -5.30
C LEU A 254 11.61 -13.65 -6.13
N ASP A 255 12.72 -13.21 -6.72
CA ASP A 255 13.59 -14.06 -7.52
C ASP A 255 14.19 -15.19 -6.67
N ILE A 256 14.64 -14.89 -5.44
CA ILE A 256 15.24 -15.87 -4.53
C ILE A 256 14.21 -16.90 -4.06
N ILE A 257 13.04 -16.48 -3.57
CA ILE A 257 12.03 -17.43 -3.10
C ILE A 257 11.50 -18.33 -4.23
N SER A 258 11.61 -17.87 -5.48
CA SER A 258 11.20 -18.62 -6.68
C SER A 258 12.20 -19.70 -7.12
N MET A 259 13.36 -19.80 -6.47
CA MET A 259 14.37 -20.80 -6.80
C MET A 259 14.07 -22.13 -6.11
N ASN A 260 14.24 -23.24 -6.84
CA ASN A 260 14.23 -24.58 -6.23
C ASN A 260 15.54 -24.88 -5.49
N SER A 261 16.65 -24.29 -5.96
CA SER A 261 17.97 -24.46 -5.37
C SER A 261 18.90 -23.31 -5.74
N TYR A 262 19.96 -23.13 -4.96
CA TYR A 262 21.01 -22.15 -5.22
C TYR A 262 22.39 -22.72 -4.90
N THR A 263 23.36 -22.51 -5.78
CA THR A 263 24.76 -22.90 -5.56
C THR A 263 25.59 -21.66 -5.22
N ALA A 264 25.97 -21.52 -3.95
CA ALA A 264 26.76 -20.40 -3.49
C ALA A 264 28.24 -20.57 -3.83
N LYS A 265 28.98 -19.47 -3.83
CA LYS A 265 30.45 -19.48 -3.90
C LYS A 265 31.01 -19.04 -2.57
N VAL A 266 31.67 -19.95 -1.88
CA VAL A 266 32.25 -19.69 -0.56
C VAL A 266 33.77 -19.76 -0.65
N THR A 267 34.44 -18.81 -0.01
CA THR A 267 35.88 -18.84 0.21
C THR A 267 36.15 -19.15 1.67
N SER A 268 36.78 -20.28 1.95
CA SER A 268 37.14 -20.70 3.30
C SER A 268 38.20 -19.80 3.93
N ALA A 269 38.35 -19.90 5.25
CA ALA A 269 39.34 -19.14 6.01
C ALA A 269 40.80 -19.34 5.52
N ASP A 270 41.11 -20.49 4.92
CA ASP A 270 42.43 -20.80 4.34
C ASP A 270 42.60 -20.34 2.88
N GLY A 271 41.57 -19.70 2.31
CA GLY A 271 41.53 -19.23 0.93
C GLY A 271 41.01 -20.26 -0.09
N THR A 272 40.65 -21.47 0.33
CA THR A 272 40.07 -22.50 -0.56
C THR A 272 38.65 -22.14 -0.95
N SER A 273 38.32 -22.21 -2.24
CA SER A 273 36.93 -22.02 -2.70
C SER A 273 36.16 -23.34 -2.75
N TYR A 274 34.92 -23.33 -2.27
CA TYR A 274 33.96 -24.43 -2.40
C TYR A 274 32.56 -23.91 -2.73
N THR A 275 31.69 -24.78 -3.25
CA THR A 275 30.37 -24.39 -3.77
C THR A 275 29.26 -25.27 -3.22
N PRO A 276 28.70 -24.95 -2.03
CA PRO A 276 27.57 -25.69 -1.49
C PRO A 276 26.30 -25.40 -2.31
N THR A 277 25.43 -26.39 -2.44
CA THR A 277 24.11 -26.23 -3.04
C THR A 277 23.05 -26.35 -1.97
N TRP A 278 22.23 -25.32 -1.86
CA TRP A 278 21.12 -25.18 -0.91
C TRP A 278 19.81 -25.41 -1.63
N GLN A 279 18.89 -26.16 -1.02
CA GLN A 279 17.62 -26.55 -1.62
C GLN A 279 16.48 -25.81 -0.92
N ALA A 280 15.45 -25.44 -1.69
CA ALA A 280 14.23 -24.88 -1.13
C ALA A 280 13.57 -25.89 -0.18
N THR A 281 13.17 -25.43 1.00
CA THR A 281 12.56 -26.29 2.03
C THR A 281 11.05 -26.42 1.89
N ASN A 282 10.37 -25.60 1.08
CA ASN A 282 8.92 -25.72 0.87
C ASN A 282 8.60 -26.85 -0.12
N TYR A 283 7.53 -27.60 0.10
CA TYR A 283 7.24 -28.81 -0.67
C TYR A 283 6.85 -28.54 -2.13
N TYR A 284 6.31 -27.37 -2.46
CA TYR A 284 6.03 -27.03 -3.86
C TYR A 284 7.33 -26.85 -4.65
N SER A 285 8.28 -26.06 -4.15
CA SER A 285 9.59 -25.86 -4.80
C SER A 285 10.47 -27.12 -4.77
N ALA A 286 10.33 -27.97 -3.74
CA ALA A 286 11.03 -29.25 -3.64
C ALA A 286 10.43 -30.35 -4.54
N GLY A 287 9.24 -30.14 -5.12
CA GLY A 287 8.52 -31.14 -5.91
C GLY A 287 7.90 -32.27 -5.07
N GLU A 288 7.69 -32.04 -3.78
CA GLU A 288 7.08 -32.96 -2.82
C GLU A 288 5.56 -32.72 -2.66
N ALA A 289 5.06 -31.56 -3.11
CA ALA A 289 3.64 -31.22 -3.21
C ALA A 289 3.32 -30.64 -4.59
N THR A 290 2.10 -30.84 -5.06
CA THR A 290 1.59 -30.25 -6.32
C THR A 290 0.46 -29.28 -5.97
N PRO A 291 0.53 -28.01 -6.41
CA PRO A 291 -0.54 -27.06 -6.16
C PRO A 291 -1.79 -27.41 -6.98
N PRO A 292 -2.97 -26.92 -6.60
CA PRO A 292 -4.19 -27.16 -7.37
C PRO A 292 -4.14 -26.63 -8.81
N ASP A 293 -4.98 -27.19 -9.67
CA ASP A 293 -5.07 -26.78 -11.08
C ASP A 293 -5.35 -25.28 -11.21
N GLY A 294 -4.54 -24.61 -12.03
CA GLY A 294 -4.67 -23.17 -12.30
C GLY A 294 -3.98 -22.26 -11.30
N ILE A 295 -3.23 -22.82 -10.35
CA ILE A 295 -2.47 -22.07 -9.34
C ILE A 295 -0.98 -22.34 -9.54
N HIS A 296 -0.19 -21.27 -9.55
CA HIS A 296 1.27 -21.36 -9.59
C HIS A 296 1.85 -20.78 -8.29
N VAL A 297 2.46 -21.64 -7.48
CA VAL A 297 3.21 -21.22 -6.28
C VAL A 297 4.63 -20.89 -6.70
N TYR A 298 5.03 -19.64 -6.47
CA TYR A 298 6.39 -19.18 -6.74
C TYR A 298 7.33 -19.66 -5.64
N GLY A 299 6.94 -19.49 -4.38
CA GLY A 299 7.72 -19.96 -3.23
C GLY A 299 7.42 -19.15 -1.99
N GLY A 300 8.30 -19.24 -0.98
CA GLY A 300 8.12 -18.52 0.27
C GLY A 300 9.01 -19.07 1.38
N LYS A 301 8.52 -19.07 2.63
CA LYS A 301 9.32 -19.47 3.79
C LYS A 301 8.58 -20.44 4.71
N THR A 302 9.23 -21.56 4.99
CA THR A 302 8.82 -22.54 6.00
C THR A 302 9.37 -22.21 7.40
N GLY A 303 8.77 -22.77 8.43
CA GLY A 303 9.34 -22.78 9.77
C GLY A 303 8.83 -23.95 10.60
N THR A 304 9.72 -24.56 11.39
CA THR A 304 9.35 -25.63 12.31
C THR A 304 10.13 -25.49 13.61
N THR A 305 9.43 -25.53 14.74
CA THR A 305 9.96 -25.84 16.06
C THR A 305 8.91 -26.63 16.83
N ASP A 306 9.29 -27.30 17.93
CA ASP A 306 8.34 -28.04 18.76
C ASP A 306 7.19 -27.18 19.27
N GLN A 307 7.46 -25.91 19.59
CA GLN A 307 6.47 -24.96 20.12
C GLN A 307 5.63 -24.29 19.03
N ALA A 308 6.22 -24.05 17.85
CA ALA A 308 5.51 -23.39 16.75
C ALA A 308 4.65 -24.36 15.92
N GLY A 309 4.97 -25.66 15.93
CA GLY A 309 4.49 -26.59 14.92
C GLY A 309 5.12 -26.30 13.55
N ASN A 310 4.53 -26.83 12.49
CA ASN A 310 4.94 -26.57 11.12
C ASN A 310 4.19 -25.34 10.58
N CYS A 311 4.94 -24.43 9.99
CA CYS A 311 4.48 -23.15 9.51
C CYS A 311 4.96 -22.93 8.07
N VAL A 312 4.18 -22.22 7.27
CA VAL A 312 4.57 -21.76 5.95
C VAL A 312 3.89 -20.44 5.60
N ILE A 313 4.61 -19.58 4.90
CA ILE A 313 4.06 -18.44 4.16
C ILE A 313 4.52 -18.54 2.71
N LEU A 314 3.60 -18.35 1.75
CA LEU A 314 3.84 -18.53 0.31
C LEU A 314 3.35 -17.32 -0.49
N TYR A 315 3.94 -17.18 -1.68
CA TYR A 315 3.50 -16.32 -2.77
C TYR A 315 3.12 -17.16 -3.98
N GLU A 316 2.01 -16.82 -4.60
CA GLU A 316 1.32 -17.58 -5.64
C GLU A 316 0.53 -16.63 -6.55
N LYS A 317 0.17 -17.16 -7.72
CA LYS A 317 -0.77 -16.52 -8.65
C LYS A 317 -1.76 -17.52 -9.19
N ASN A 318 -3.00 -17.06 -9.44
CA ASN A 318 -3.98 -17.81 -10.21
C ASN A 318 -3.76 -17.64 -11.73
N THR A 319 -4.60 -18.29 -12.55
CA THR A 319 -4.53 -18.20 -14.03
C THR A 319 -4.78 -16.80 -14.60
N ALA A 320 -5.49 -15.93 -13.86
CA ALA A 320 -5.68 -14.53 -14.24
C ALA A 320 -4.44 -13.67 -13.94
N GLY A 321 -3.46 -14.22 -13.22
CA GLY A 321 -2.25 -13.53 -12.79
C GLY A 321 -2.44 -12.70 -11.53
N GLU A 322 -3.55 -12.89 -10.81
CA GLU A 322 -3.81 -12.20 -9.55
C GLU A 322 -2.88 -12.74 -8.46
N PRO A 323 -2.14 -11.86 -7.74
CA PRO A 323 -1.22 -12.24 -6.69
C PRO A 323 -1.92 -12.49 -5.36
N TYR A 324 -1.54 -13.59 -4.72
CA TYR A 324 -1.99 -13.91 -3.38
C TYR A 324 -0.79 -14.03 -2.42
N ILE A 325 -1.09 -14.08 -1.12
CA ILE A 325 -0.22 -14.62 -0.08
C ILE A 325 -1.07 -15.58 0.73
N SER A 326 -0.50 -16.73 1.09
CA SER A 326 -1.12 -17.73 1.93
C SER A 326 -0.22 -18.05 3.11
N VAL A 327 -0.83 -18.25 4.28
CA VAL A 327 -0.14 -18.51 5.54
C VAL A 327 -0.85 -19.63 6.27
N ILE A 328 -0.10 -20.64 6.70
CA ILE A 328 -0.57 -21.67 7.65
C ILE A 328 0.45 -21.76 8.77
N MET A 329 -0.03 -21.71 10.01
CA MET A 329 0.78 -21.78 11.24
C MET A 329 0.28 -22.90 12.14
N GLY A 330 1.20 -23.67 12.74
CA GLY A 330 0.86 -24.60 13.82
C GLY A 330 0.48 -26.01 13.41
N ALA A 331 0.69 -26.41 12.16
CA ALA A 331 0.35 -27.76 11.73
C ALA A 331 1.18 -28.83 12.47
N SER A 332 0.56 -29.95 12.85
CA SER A 332 1.23 -31.02 13.60
C SER A 332 2.37 -31.68 12.82
N ASP A 333 2.22 -31.76 11.50
CA ASP A 333 3.25 -32.25 10.59
C ASP A 333 3.19 -31.51 9.25
N LYS A 334 4.24 -31.72 8.45
CA LYS A 334 4.42 -31.03 7.18
C LYS A 334 3.48 -31.55 6.07
N PRO A 335 3.24 -32.86 5.90
CA PRO A 335 2.21 -33.33 4.96
C PRO A 335 0.83 -32.70 5.20
N LEU A 336 0.33 -32.72 6.44
CA LEU A 336 -0.96 -32.12 6.79
C LEU A 336 -1.00 -30.63 6.42
N LEU A 337 0.08 -29.89 6.69
CA LEU A 337 0.19 -28.48 6.32
C LEU A 337 -0.04 -28.24 4.81
N TYR A 338 0.51 -29.08 3.93
CA TYR A 338 0.36 -28.91 2.48
C TYR A 338 -0.95 -29.49 1.93
N GLU A 339 -1.56 -30.47 2.62
CA GLU A 339 -2.94 -30.88 2.35
C GLU A 339 -3.90 -29.72 2.61
N GLU A 340 -3.82 -29.11 3.80
CA GLU A 340 -4.61 -27.92 4.16
C GLU A 340 -4.35 -26.74 3.22
N MET A 341 -3.07 -26.49 2.88
CA MET A 341 -2.72 -25.44 1.92
C MET A 341 -3.38 -25.68 0.56
N ASN A 342 -3.41 -26.92 0.08
CA ASN A 342 -4.07 -27.23 -1.17
C ASN A 342 -5.59 -26.99 -1.10
N GLU A 343 -6.25 -27.36 0.00
CA GLU A 343 -7.69 -27.10 0.20
C GLU A 343 -7.98 -25.59 0.21
N LEU A 344 -7.19 -24.82 0.97
CA LEU A 344 -7.29 -23.36 1.05
C LEU A 344 -7.11 -22.68 -0.31
N LEU A 345 -6.07 -23.06 -1.05
CA LEU A 345 -5.79 -22.51 -2.38
C LEU A 345 -6.89 -22.90 -3.39
N ASP A 346 -7.37 -24.15 -3.36
CA ASP A 346 -8.41 -24.65 -4.27
C ASP A 346 -9.73 -23.89 -4.11
N ALA A 347 -10.13 -23.64 -2.86
CA ALA A 347 -11.37 -22.94 -2.54
C ALA A 347 -11.27 -21.42 -2.76
N GLY A 348 -10.12 -20.80 -2.46
CA GLY A 348 -10.00 -19.35 -2.36
C GLY A 348 -9.43 -18.61 -3.57
N MET A 349 -8.86 -19.33 -4.55
CA MET A 349 -8.18 -18.72 -5.71
C MET A 349 -8.79 -19.06 -7.08
N LYS A 350 -9.87 -19.84 -7.11
CA LYS A 350 -10.54 -20.25 -8.36
C LYS A 350 -11.63 -19.31 -8.84
#